data_AF-A0A510KEP7-F1
#
_entry.id   AF-A0A510KEP7-F1
#
_cell.length_a   1.000
_cell.length_b   1.000
_cell.length_c   1.000
_cell.angle_alpha   90.00
_cell.angle_beta   90.00
_cell.angle_gamma   90.00
#
_symmetry.space_group_name_H-M   'P 1'
#
loop_
_entity.id
_entity.type
_entity.pdbx_description
1 polymer ?
#
loop_
_entity_poly.entity_id
_entity_poly.type
_entity_poly.pdbx_seq_one_letter_code
_entity_poly.pdbx_strand_id
1 'polypeptide(L)'
;MHVVIYDKESFEIIARPTITNLEEFERNPNLFYPDWDSEEHIWSETEYQNPVFENGNLREATKEELHKAGKYTLAENELIENGKIKVVELSEFEYIEDNQIKYKKEEKIGKLKQELYELRIEREKKPFEFEVRGTKYLQGNRTIDQSNITKILFSLVLSFILGLMGKIAKGQKLDFSQVMTDLMATEYSNWKFYTEDGSEKYVNVSVQKFIEMSEIMRKHTTASMVAETALSHSLENKTAEELKKFNAEAEYNKLFENEIKQG
;
A
#
# COMPACT_ATOMS: atom_id res chain seq x y z
N MET A 1 45.51 30.02 -13.48
CA MET A 1 44.95 28.83 -14.15
C MET A 1 45.85 27.65 -13.82
N HIS A 2 45.32 26.44 -13.75
CA HIS A 2 46.14 25.25 -13.52
C HIS A 2 45.91 24.27 -14.67
N VAL A 3 46.94 23.51 -14.97
CA VAL A 3 46.84 22.28 -15.77
C VAL A 3 47.18 21.12 -14.87
N VAL A 4 46.62 19.96 -15.17
CA VAL A 4 46.93 18.70 -14.49
C VAL A 4 47.84 17.90 -15.40
N ILE A 5 48.98 17.49 -14.88
CA ILE A 5 49.94 16.64 -15.58
C ILE A 5 49.81 15.22 -15.07
N TYR A 6 49.73 14.29 -16.02
CA TYR A 6 49.65 12.86 -15.80
C TYR A 6 50.89 12.17 -16.36
N ASP A 7 51.32 11.12 -15.68
CA ASP A 7 52.25 10.12 -16.21
C ASP A 7 51.54 9.29 -17.30
N LYS A 8 52.16 9.08 -18.47
CA LYS A 8 51.50 8.39 -19.59
C LYS A 8 51.38 6.88 -19.40
N GLU A 9 52.22 6.26 -18.58
CA GLU A 9 52.18 4.81 -18.35
C GLU A 9 51.10 4.44 -17.32
N SER A 10 51.07 5.14 -16.20
CA SER A 10 50.19 4.87 -15.06
C SER A 10 48.90 5.69 -15.06
N PHE A 11 48.88 6.81 -15.78
CA PHE A 11 47.85 7.85 -15.70
C PHE A 11 47.61 8.41 -14.29
N GLU A 12 48.60 8.33 -13.40
CA GLU A 12 48.57 9.02 -12.12
C GLU A 12 48.89 10.50 -12.28
N ILE A 13 48.29 11.34 -11.42
CA ILE A 13 48.57 12.78 -11.41
C ILE A 13 49.94 13.01 -10.78
N ILE A 14 50.87 13.57 -11.55
CA ILE A 14 52.24 13.85 -11.09
C ILE A 14 52.42 15.32 -10.67
N ALA A 15 51.69 16.26 -11.28
CA ALA A 15 51.80 17.68 -10.96
C ALA A 15 50.55 18.49 -11.31
N ARG A 16 50.38 19.64 -10.64
CA ARG A 16 49.33 20.65 -10.91
C ARG A 16 49.92 22.06 -11.02
N PRO A 17 50.79 22.33 -12.02
CA PRO A 17 51.46 23.63 -12.12
C PRO A 17 50.46 24.77 -12.33
N THR A 18 50.83 25.95 -11.83
CA THR A 18 50.09 27.19 -12.11
C THR A 18 50.63 27.80 -13.39
N ILE A 19 49.76 28.05 -14.36
CA ILE A 19 50.13 28.63 -15.66
C ILE A 19 49.50 30.02 -15.84
N THR A 20 50.18 30.83 -16.65
CA THR A 20 49.74 32.17 -17.08
C THR A 20 48.63 32.07 -18.12
N ASN A 21 48.85 31.30 -19.19
CA ASN A 21 47.88 30.99 -20.25
C ASN A 21 48.24 29.65 -20.93
N LEU A 22 47.28 29.03 -21.62
CA LEU A 22 47.48 27.71 -22.26
C LEU A 22 48.45 27.77 -23.43
N GLU A 23 48.38 28.81 -24.25
CA GLU A 23 49.23 28.96 -25.45
C GLU A 23 50.72 29.02 -25.08
N GLU A 24 51.04 29.67 -23.97
CA GLU A 24 52.40 29.75 -23.42
C GLU A 24 52.85 28.42 -22.82
N PHE A 25 51.96 27.70 -22.13
CA PHE A 25 52.25 26.37 -21.62
C PHE A 25 52.47 25.37 -22.76
N GLU A 26 51.65 25.37 -23.79
CA GLU A 26 51.80 24.49 -24.97
C GLU A 26 53.10 24.75 -25.73
N ARG A 27 53.53 26.02 -25.83
CA ARG A 27 54.78 26.40 -26.49
C ARG A 27 56.02 26.05 -25.68
N ASN A 28 55.97 26.17 -24.35
CA ASN A 28 57.11 25.95 -23.48
C ASN A 28 56.70 25.43 -22.09
N PRO A 29 56.30 24.16 -21.97
CA PRO A 29 55.81 23.59 -20.71
C PRO A 29 56.90 23.55 -19.62
N ASN A 30 58.17 23.44 -19.99
CA ASN A 30 59.32 23.46 -19.07
C ASN A 30 59.45 24.79 -18.31
N LEU A 31 58.83 25.88 -18.77
CA LEU A 31 58.75 27.14 -18.02
C LEU A 31 57.94 27.00 -16.72
N PHE A 32 56.92 26.14 -16.75
CA PHE A 32 55.97 25.96 -15.65
C PHE A 32 56.20 24.67 -14.87
N TYR A 33 56.75 23.65 -15.53
CA TYR A 33 57.14 22.38 -14.94
C TYR A 33 58.48 21.94 -15.52
N PRO A 34 59.62 22.29 -14.88
CA PRO A 34 60.96 22.06 -15.44
C PRO A 34 61.25 20.62 -15.86
N ASP A 35 60.69 19.65 -15.13
CA ASP A 35 60.82 18.21 -15.38
C ASP A 35 59.84 17.70 -16.47
N TRP A 36 59.23 18.60 -17.25
CA TRP A 36 58.35 18.21 -18.35
C TRP A 36 59.09 17.40 -19.41
N ASP A 37 58.59 16.19 -19.68
CA ASP A 37 58.98 15.32 -20.77
C ASP A 37 57.74 15.02 -21.63
N SER A 38 57.78 15.40 -22.91
CA SER A 38 56.66 15.14 -23.82
C SER A 38 56.50 13.68 -24.21
N GLU A 39 57.51 12.83 -23.98
CA GLU A 39 57.43 11.38 -24.20
C GLU A 39 56.72 10.70 -23.04
N GLU A 40 57.02 11.09 -21.80
CA GLU A 40 56.49 10.47 -20.57
C GLU A 40 55.23 11.14 -20.00
N HIS A 41 54.99 12.43 -20.30
CA HIS A 41 53.91 13.20 -19.68
C HIS A 41 52.85 13.66 -20.66
N ILE A 42 51.62 13.74 -20.16
CA ILE A 42 50.47 14.32 -20.86
C ILE A 42 49.72 15.25 -19.91
N TRP A 43 49.01 16.24 -20.43
CA TRP A 43 48.32 17.23 -19.61
C TRP A 43 46.86 17.41 -20.01
N SER A 44 46.06 17.96 -19.09
CA SER A 44 44.70 18.42 -19.36
C SER A 44 44.37 19.64 -18.50
N GLU A 45 43.47 20.49 -18.97
CA GLU A 45 42.86 21.54 -18.16
C GLU A 45 41.89 20.97 -17.11
N THR A 46 41.33 19.78 -17.38
CA THR A 46 40.36 19.12 -16.50
C THR A 46 41.05 18.01 -15.72
N GLU A 47 40.77 17.94 -14.42
CA GLU A 47 41.23 16.82 -13.59
C GLU A 47 40.30 15.61 -13.76
N TYR A 48 40.79 14.56 -14.42
CA TYR A 48 40.16 13.25 -14.52
C TYR A 48 40.53 12.35 -13.34
N GLN A 49 39.54 11.62 -12.81
CA GLN A 49 39.72 10.68 -11.69
C GLN A 49 40.15 9.29 -12.17
N ASN A 50 39.61 8.84 -13.30
CA ASN A 50 39.98 7.62 -14.00
C ASN A 50 40.31 7.97 -15.46
N PRO A 51 41.44 8.65 -15.70
CA PRO A 51 41.88 9.01 -17.03
C PRO A 51 42.04 7.79 -17.96
N VAL A 52 41.63 7.98 -19.22
CA VAL A 52 41.84 7.05 -20.33
C VAL A 52 42.40 7.84 -21.51
N PHE A 53 43.42 7.28 -22.17
CA PHE A 53 43.97 7.84 -23.39
C PHE A 53 43.33 7.21 -24.62
N GLU A 54 42.62 8.02 -25.41
CA GLU A 54 41.96 7.57 -26.62
C GLU A 54 42.11 8.63 -27.72
N ASN A 55 42.48 8.21 -28.93
CA ASN A 55 42.65 9.08 -30.10
C ASN A 55 43.58 10.29 -29.86
N GLY A 56 44.63 10.14 -29.05
CA GLY A 56 45.61 11.19 -28.79
C GLY A 56 45.24 12.15 -27.65
N ASN A 57 44.08 11.98 -27.00
CA ASN A 57 43.60 12.86 -25.94
C ASN A 57 43.26 12.10 -24.66
N LEU A 58 43.41 12.78 -23.52
CA LEU A 58 42.89 12.31 -22.24
C LEU A 58 41.40 12.62 -22.11
N ARG A 59 40.65 11.64 -21.62
CA ARG A 59 39.27 11.80 -21.16
C ARG A 59 39.02 11.00 -19.91
N GLU A 60 37.91 11.28 -19.23
CA GLU A 60 37.41 10.42 -18.16
C GLU A 60 36.96 9.06 -18.72
N ALA A 61 37.19 7.98 -17.96
CA ALA A 61 36.65 6.67 -18.27
C ALA A 61 35.11 6.70 -18.28
N THR A 62 34.53 5.99 -19.24
CA THR A 62 33.08 5.73 -19.25
C THR A 62 32.72 4.75 -18.14
N LYS A 63 31.44 4.76 -17.71
CA LYS A 63 30.96 3.78 -16.72
C LYS A 63 31.19 2.34 -17.16
N GLU A 64 31.04 2.06 -18.45
CA GLU A 64 31.28 0.75 -19.06
C GLU A 64 32.74 0.30 -18.92
N GLU A 65 33.69 1.20 -19.16
CA GLU A 65 35.12 0.93 -18.99
C GLU A 65 35.46 0.67 -17.52
N LEU A 66 34.92 1.50 -16.61
CA LEU A 66 35.09 1.31 -15.18
C LEU A 66 34.49 -0.01 -14.69
N HIS A 67 33.34 -0.41 -15.24
CA HIS A 67 32.68 -1.66 -14.89
C HIS A 67 33.51 -2.86 -15.33
N LYS A 68 34.02 -2.85 -16.57
CA LYS A 68 34.93 -3.89 -17.10
C LYS A 68 36.22 -4.00 -16.29
N ALA A 69 36.72 -2.88 -15.77
CA ALA A 69 37.91 -2.83 -14.93
C ALA A 69 37.64 -3.22 -13.46
N GLY A 70 36.39 -3.56 -13.09
CA GLY A 70 36.01 -3.86 -11.70
C GLY A 70 36.03 -2.66 -10.76
N LYS A 71 36.16 -1.44 -11.30
CA LYS A 71 36.15 -0.17 -10.57
C LYS A 71 34.75 0.43 -10.39
N TYR A 72 33.75 -0.13 -11.08
CA TYR A 72 32.36 0.28 -10.97
C TYR A 72 31.43 -0.92 -10.79
N THR A 73 30.56 -0.84 -9.79
CA THR A 73 29.44 -1.76 -9.60
C THR A 73 28.16 -1.09 -10.09
N LEU A 74 27.35 -1.82 -10.85
CA LEU A 74 26.08 -1.31 -11.36
C LEU A 74 25.20 -0.82 -10.21
N ALA A 75 24.54 0.32 -10.42
CA ALA A 75 23.50 0.79 -9.50
C ALA A 75 22.28 -0.15 -9.51
N GLU A 76 21.42 -0.06 -8.49
CA GLU A 76 20.24 -0.93 -8.32
C GLU A 76 19.27 -0.93 -9.50
N ASN A 77 19.28 0.15 -10.30
CA ASN A 77 18.44 0.36 -11.47
C ASN A 77 19.23 0.35 -12.79
N GLU A 78 20.44 -0.19 -12.81
CA GLU A 78 21.27 -0.32 -13.99
C GLU A 78 21.42 -1.77 -14.47
N LEU A 79 21.39 -1.97 -15.78
CA LEU A 79 21.63 -3.26 -16.43
C LEU A 79 22.52 -3.09 -17.67
N ILE A 80 23.17 -4.17 -18.08
CA ILE A 80 23.98 -4.23 -19.30
C ILE A 80 23.11 -4.71 -20.46
N GLU A 81 22.93 -3.85 -21.46
CA GLU A 81 22.28 -4.18 -22.72
C GLU A 81 23.23 -3.84 -23.88
N ASN A 82 23.54 -4.83 -24.73
CA ASN A 82 24.48 -4.68 -25.85
C ASN A 82 25.86 -4.12 -25.45
N GLY A 83 26.34 -4.47 -24.26
CA GLY A 83 27.63 -4.01 -23.74
C GLY A 83 27.65 -2.56 -23.26
N LYS A 84 26.48 -1.90 -23.17
CA LYS A 84 26.30 -0.57 -22.57
C LYS A 84 25.49 -0.67 -21.30
N ILE A 85 25.77 0.23 -20.36
CA ILE A 85 24.98 0.35 -19.13
C ILE A 85 23.72 1.16 -19.45
N LYS A 86 22.58 0.58 -19.15
CA LYS A 86 21.25 1.15 -19.35
C LYS A 86 20.58 1.32 -18.00
N VAL A 87 20.07 2.51 -17.75
CA VAL A 87 19.22 2.81 -16.60
C VAL A 87 17.79 2.38 -16.94
N VAL A 88 17.16 1.62 -16.05
CA VAL A 88 15.77 1.21 -16.15
C VAL A 88 14.92 1.84 -15.05
N GLU A 89 13.65 2.07 -15.37
CA GLU A 89 12.64 2.47 -14.39
C GLU A 89 12.07 1.20 -13.76
N LEU A 90 12.31 1.02 -12.46
CA LEU A 90 11.80 -0.11 -11.68
C LEU A 90 10.56 0.34 -10.90
N SER A 91 9.51 -0.46 -10.90
CA SER A 91 8.39 -0.27 -9.97
C SER A 91 8.79 -0.66 -8.53
N GLU A 92 7.96 -0.30 -7.55
CA GLU A 92 8.19 -0.54 -6.11
C GLU A 92 8.59 -2.00 -5.77
N PHE A 93 8.13 -2.98 -6.55
CA PHE A 93 8.37 -4.41 -6.32
C PHE A 93 9.29 -5.04 -7.37
N GLU A 94 9.99 -4.24 -8.17
CA GLU A 94 10.96 -4.74 -9.14
C GLU A 94 12.38 -4.48 -8.66
N TYR A 95 13.28 -5.39 -9.01
CA TYR A 95 14.69 -5.29 -8.70
C TYR A 95 15.51 -5.96 -9.80
N ILE A 96 16.80 -5.63 -9.89
CA ILE A 96 17.70 -6.24 -10.85
C ILE A 96 18.58 -7.24 -10.11
N GLU A 97 18.62 -8.47 -10.64
CA GLU A 97 19.54 -9.52 -10.19
C GLU A 97 19.95 -10.33 -11.40
N ASP A 98 21.24 -10.64 -11.51
CA ASP A 98 21.82 -11.36 -12.66
C ASP A 98 21.53 -10.70 -14.02
N ASN A 99 21.54 -9.35 -14.05
CA ASN A 99 21.23 -8.56 -15.25
C ASN A 99 19.78 -8.77 -15.78
N GLN A 100 18.87 -9.23 -14.93
CA GLN A 100 17.46 -9.43 -15.24
C GLN A 100 16.58 -8.72 -14.23
N ILE A 101 15.47 -8.15 -14.70
CA ILE A 101 14.45 -7.58 -13.82
C ILE A 101 13.66 -8.74 -13.21
N LYS A 102 13.71 -8.84 -11.89
CA LYS A 102 12.94 -9.79 -11.07
C LYS A 102 11.86 -9.04 -10.27
N TYR A 103 10.88 -9.79 -9.78
CA TYR A 103 9.71 -9.25 -9.08
C TYR A 103 9.61 -9.80 -7.67
N LYS A 104 9.47 -8.91 -6.68
CA LYS A 104 9.29 -9.22 -5.26
C LYS A 104 7.85 -9.65 -4.99
N LYS A 105 7.51 -10.85 -5.47
CA LYS A 105 6.15 -11.38 -5.46
C LYS A 105 5.58 -11.44 -4.04
N GLU A 106 6.37 -11.97 -3.10
CA GLU A 106 5.97 -12.19 -1.72
C GLU A 106 5.70 -10.86 -0.99
N GLU A 107 6.54 -9.85 -1.22
CA GLU A 107 6.34 -8.50 -0.64
C GLU A 107 5.08 -7.84 -1.19
N LYS A 108 4.81 -7.95 -2.50
CA LYS A 108 3.56 -7.43 -3.09
C LYS A 108 2.34 -8.14 -2.50
N ILE A 109 2.37 -9.46 -2.38
CA ILE A 109 1.27 -10.23 -1.77
C ILE A 109 1.04 -9.78 -0.33
N GLY A 110 2.11 -9.56 0.44
CA GLY A 110 2.03 -9.04 1.81
C GLY A 110 1.30 -7.69 1.87
N LYS A 111 1.69 -6.74 1.02
CA LYS A 111 1.04 -5.42 0.93
C LYS A 111 -0.44 -5.54 0.56
N LEU A 112 -0.78 -6.34 -0.45
CA LEU A 112 -2.17 -6.55 -0.86
C LEU A 112 -3.02 -7.21 0.22
N LYS A 113 -2.48 -8.18 0.97
CA LYS A 113 -3.18 -8.80 2.12
C LYS A 113 -3.47 -7.77 3.22
N GLN A 114 -2.56 -6.84 3.47
CA GLN A 114 -2.79 -5.74 4.41
C GLN A 114 -3.89 -4.80 3.91
N GLU A 115 -3.85 -4.39 2.64
CA GLU A 115 -4.90 -3.57 2.02
C GLU A 115 -6.29 -4.25 2.13
N LEU A 116 -6.38 -5.56 1.86
CA LEU A 116 -7.62 -6.34 2.00
C LEU A 116 -8.12 -6.41 3.46
N TYR A 117 -7.20 -6.53 4.42
CA TYR A 117 -7.54 -6.51 5.84
C TYR A 117 -8.10 -5.14 6.28
N GLU A 118 -7.50 -4.05 5.82
CA GLU A 118 -7.98 -2.69 6.10
C GLU A 118 -9.39 -2.47 5.53
N LEU A 119 -9.62 -2.89 4.27
CA LEU A 119 -10.94 -2.86 3.63
C LEU A 119 -11.99 -3.65 4.42
N ARG A 120 -11.62 -4.83 4.95
CA ARG A 120 -12.49 -5.60 5.83
C ARG A 120 -12.90 -4.82 7.06
N ILE A 121 -11.95 -4.22 7.77
CA ILE A 121 -12.24 -3.46 9.00
C ILE A 121 -13.12 -2.24 8.69
N GLU A 122 -12.87 -1.56 7.58
CA GLU A 122 -13.69 -0.44 7.12
C GLU A 122 -15.13 -0.88 6.87
N ARG A 123 -15.32 -1.97 6.12
CA ARG A 123 -16.63 -2.49 5.71
C ARG A 123 -17.43 -3.05 6.90
N GLU A 124 -16.78 -3.79 7.79
CA GLU A 124 -17.40 -4.31 9.03
C GLU A 124 -17.94 -3.18 9.92
N LYS A 125 -17.26 -2.03 9.97
CA LYS A 125 -17.66 -0.90 10.84
C LYS A 125 -18.54 0.13 10.14
N LYS A 126 -18.72 -0.01 8.83
CA LYS A 126 -19.46 0.96 8.01
C LYS A 126 -20.92 1.07 8.49
N PRO A 127 -21.39 2.27 8.84
CA PRO A 127 -22.79 2.50 9.15
C PRO A 127 -23.70 2.13 7.98
N PHE A 128 -24.96 1.80 8.26
CA PHE A 128 -25.94 1.44 7.24
C PHE A 128 -27.24 2.22 7.41
N GLU A 129 -27.91 2.45 6.28
CA GLU A 129 -29.26 3.00 6.28
C GLU A 129 -30.25 1.99 6.84
N PHE A 130 -31.13 2.44 7.74
CA PHE A 130 -32.15 1.62 8.35
C PHE A 130 -33.46 2.39 8.47
N GLU A 131 -34.56 1.77 8.06
CA GLU A 131 -35.87 2.40 8.05
C GLU A 131 -36.70 2.00 9.28
N VAL A 132 -37.19 3.01 9.99
CA VAL A 132 -38.13 2.88 11.09
C VAL A 132 -39.35 3.75 10.81
N ARG A 133 -40.54 3.12 10.74
CA ARG A 133 -41.83 3.81 10.52
C ARG A 133 -41.82 4.75 9.30
N GLY A 134 -41.24 4.31 8.19
CA GLY A 134 -41.17 5.10 6.94
C GLY A 134 -40.13 6.21 6.93
N THR A 135 -39.32 6.36 7.99
CA THR A 135 -38.21 7.32 8.03
C THR A 135 -36.89 6.57 8.02
N LYS A 136 -35.98 6.97 7.12
CA LYS A 136 -34.62 6.43 7.04
C LYS A 136 -33.70 7.11 8.03
N TYR A 137 -32.86 6.30 8.65
CA TYR A 137 -31.85 6.71 9.61
C TYR A 137 -30.52 6.02 9.31
N LEU A 138 -29.44 6.53 9.88
CA LEU A 138 -28.12 5.91 9.85
C LEU A 138 -27.86 5.21 11.18
N GLN A 139 -27.62 3.89 11.11
CA GLN A 139 -27.25 3.05 12.24
C GLN A 139 -25.74 2.77 12.22
N GLY A 140 -25.06 3.07 13.33
CA GLY A 140 -23.66 2.72 13.50
C GLY A 140 -23.46 1.20 13.58
N ASN A 141 -22.33 0.71 13.04
CA ASN A 141 -22.01 -0.72 12.97
C ASN A 141 -20.69 -1.09 13.65
N ARG A 142 -20.18 -0.23 14.54
CA ARG A 142 -18.96 -0.56 15.30
C ARG A 142 -19.27 -1.70 16.25
N THR A 143 -18.24 -2.38 16.74
CA THR A 143 -18.37 -3.45 17.74
C THR A 143 -19.19 -3.02 18.97
N ILE A 144 -19.07 -1.76 19.40
CA ILE A 144 -19.87 -1.22 20.50
C ILE A 144 -21.35 -1.09 20.14
N ASP A 145 -21.66 -0.69 18.91
CA ASP A 145 -23.04 -0.54 18.44
C ASP A 145 -23.71 -1.93 18.33
N GLN A 146 -23.00 -2.92 17.77
CA GLN A 146 -23.44 -4.32 17.70
C GLN A 146 -23.69 -4.91 19.11
N SER A 147 -22.79 -4.65 20.05
CA SER A 147 -22.93 -5.10 21.45
C SER A 147 -24.13 -4.47 22.13
N ASN A 148 -24.35 -3.17 21.91
CA ASN A 148 -25.49 -2.45 22.49
C ASN A 148 -26.82 -2.99 21.96
N ILE A 149 -26.94 -3.23 20.64
CA ILE A 149 -28.13 -3.86 20.06
C ILE A 149 -28.40 -5.21 20.70
N THR A 150 -27.37 -6.06 20.81
CA THR A 150 -27.51 -7.39 21.43
C THR A 150 -27.99 -7.31 22.88
N LYS A 151 -27.44 -6.38 23.67
CA LYS A 151 -27.83 -6.17 25.07
C LYS A 151 -29.28 -5.70 25.20
N ILE A 152 -29.70 -4.74 24.38
CA ILE A 152 -31.07 -4.24 24.40
C ILE A 152 -32.04 -5.34 23.97
N LEU A 153 -31.75 -6.04 22.88
CA LEU A 153 -32.57 -7.15 22.40
C LEU A 153 -32.76 -8.21 23.49
N PHE A 154 -31.67 -8.63 24.15
CA PHE A 154 -31.73 -9.58 25.26
C PHE A 154 -32.57 -9.05 26.43
N SER A 155 -32.39 -7.78 26.81
CA SER A 155 -33.15 -7.14 27.88
C SER A 155 -34.66 -7.10 27.59
N LEU A 156 -35.06 -6.78 26.37
CA LEU A 156 -36.46 -6.75 25.96
C LEU A 156 -37.07 -8.15 26.01
N VAL A 157 -36.39 -9.14 25.43
CA VAL A 157 -36.85 -10.54 25.41
C VAL A 157 -36.97 -11.09 26.83
N LEU A 158 -35.98 -10.85 27.70
CA LEU A 158 -36.02 -11.30 29.08
C LEU A 158 -37.17 -10.65 29.86
N SER A 159 -37.33 -9.33 29.74
CA SER A 159 -38.42 -8.60 30.41
C SER A 159 -39.79 -9.09 29.97
N PHE A 160 -39.94 -9.37 28.67
CA PHE A 160 -41.17 -9.93 28.11
C PHE A 160 -41.46 -11.33 28.66
N ILE A 161 -40.46 -12.22 28.68
CA ILE A 161 -40.59 -13.58 29.21
C ILE A 161 -40.96 -13.56 30.70
N LEU A 162 -40.32 -12.71 31.51
CA LEU A 162 -40.66 -12.56 32.94
C LEU A 162 -42.10 -12.08 33.13
N GLY A 163 -42.56 -11.16 32.28
CA GLY A 163 -43.97 -10.72 32.24
C GLY A 163 -44.93 -11.85 31.92
N LEU A 164 -44.59 -12.72 30.96
CA LEU A 164 -45.38 -13.92 30.62
C LEU A 164 -45.44 -14.91 31.78
N MET A 165 -44.33 -15.16 32.48
CA MET A 165 -44.31 -16.04 33.65
C MET A 165 -45.30 -15.57 34.72
N GLY A 166 -45.39 -14.26 34.95
CA GLY A 166 -46.37 -13.67 35.86
C GLY A 166 -47.83 -13.88 35.43
N LYS A 167 -48.12 -13.88 34.11
CA LYS A 167 -49.45 -14.20 33.56
C LYS A 167 -49.79 -15.68 33.72
N ILE A 168 -48.85 -16.57 33.42
CA ILE A 168 -49.01 -18.03 33.56
C ILE A 168 -49.28 -18.39 35.04
N ALA A 169 -48.52 -17.80 35.98
CA ALA A 169 -48.70 -18.04 37.41
C ALA A 169 -50.10 -17.65 37.92
N LYS A 170 -50.79 -16.73 37.23
CA LYS A 170 -52.18 -16.32 37.52
C LYS A 170 -53.23 -17.18 36.80
N GLY A 171 -52.82 -18.27 36.15
CA GLY A 171 -53.72 -19.19 35.44
C GLY A 171 -54.15 -18.71 34.05
N GLN A 172 -53.53 -17.67 33.50
CA GLN A 172 -53.87 -17.18 32.15
C GLN A 172 -53.35 -18.16 31.09
N LYS A 173 -54.25 -18.61 30.20
CA LYS A 173 -53.84 -19.39 29.01
C LYS A 173 -53.19 -18.47 27.99
N LEU A 174 -52.07 -18.91 27.42
CA LEU A 174 -51.34 -18.18 26.40
C LEU A 174 -51.71 -18.70 24.99
N ASP A 175 -51.87 -17.77 24.06
CA ASP A 175 -51.91 -18.05 22.64
C ASP A 175 -50.54 -17.75 22.02
N PHE A 176 -49.92 -18.75 21.39
CA PHE A 176 -48.55 -18.60 20.87
C PHE A 176 -48.44 -17.52 19.80
N SER A 177 -49.43 -17.40 18.91
CA SER A 177 -49.41 -16.40 17.85
C SER A 177 -49.46 -15.00 18.44
N GLN A 178 -50.37 -14.75 19.38
CA GLN A 178 -50.48 -13.48 20.07
C GLN A 178 -49.21 -13.14 20.86
N VAL A 179 -48.64 -14.12 21.55
CA VAL A 179 -47.38 -13.96 22.30
C VAL A 179 -46.24 -13.52 21.38
N MET A 180 -46.12 -14.14 20.19
CA MET A 180 -45.09 -13.75 19.23
C MET A 180 -45.34 -12.36 18.64
N THR A 181 -46.60 -12.02 18.32
CA THR A 181 -46.97 -10.68 17.87
C THR A 181 -46.63 -9.61 18.92
N ASP A 182 -46.99 -9.85 20.18
CA ASP A 182 -46.71 -8.92 21.29
C ASP A 182 -45.21 -8.76 21.54
N LEU A 183 -44.44 -9.86 21.44
CA LEU A 183 -42.98 -9.81 21.57
C LEU A 183 -42.38 -8.93 20.48
N MET A 184 -42.73 -9.19 19.22
CA MET A 184 -42.19 -8.45 18.07
C MET A 184 -42.55 -6.97 18.11
N ALA A 185 -43.72 -6.62 18.67
CA ALA A 185 -44.18 -5.25 18.87
C ALA A 185 -43.61 -4.56 20.12
N THR A 186 -42.93 -5.28 21.01
CA THR A 186 -42.34 -4.69 22.22
C THR A 186 -41.26 -3.69 21.85
N GLU A 187 -41.32 -2.47 22.39
CA GLU A 187 -40.43 -1.37 22.02
C GLU A 187 -39.41 -1.03 23.11
N TYR A 188 -38.17 -0.75 22.68
CA TYR A 188 -37.23 0.05 23.45
C TYR A 188 -37.48 1.53 23.16
N SER A 189 -37.55 2.34 24.21
CA SER A 189 -37.75 3.78 24.09
C SER A 189 -36.42 4.52 23.89
N ASN A 190 -36.42 5.56 23.07
CA ASN A 190 -35.27 6.45 22.87
C ASN A 190 -33.99 5.76 22.37
N TRP A 191 -34.11 4.86 21.39
CA TRP A 191 -32.93 4.38 20.66
C TRP A 191 -32.33 5.52 19.85
N LYS A 192 -31.00 5.65 19.88
CA LYS A 192 -30.29 6.73 19.19
C LYS A 192 -29.90 6.32 17.78
N PHE A 193 -30.40 7.05 16.81
CA PHE A 193 -29.99 7.03 15.41
C PHE A 193 -29.30 8.34 15.02
N TYR A 194 -28.67 8.34 13.84
CA TYR A 194 -28.16 9.55 13.20
C TYR A 194 -28.93 9.85 11.91
N THR A 195 -29.01 11.12 11.52
CA THR A 195 -29.46 11.53 10.18
C THR A 195 -28.26 11.74 9.25
N GLU A 196 -28.51 11.94 7.95
CA GLU A 196 -27.45 12.15 6.94
C GLU A 196 -26.53 13.35 7.26
N ASP A 197 -27.07 14.38 7.91
CA ASP A 197 -26.33 15.55 8.39
C ASP A 197 -25.56 15.32 9.70
N GLY A 198 -25.62 14.11 10.26
CA GLY A 198 -24.96 13.73 11.52
C GLY A 198 -25.72 14.12 12.78
N SER A 199 -26.94 14.67 12.69
CA SER A 199 -27.74 15.01 13.87
C SER A 199 -28.28 13.75 14.58
N GLU A 200 -28.40 13.81 15.92
CA GLU A 200 -28.94 12.70 16.70
C GLU A 200 -30.48 12.72 16.70
N LYS A 201 -31.09 11.54 16.53
CA LYS A 201 -32.54 11.32 16.64
C LYS A 201 -32.83 10.16 17.57
N TYR A 202 -33.81 10.35 18.45
CA TYR A 202 -34.27 9.33 19.39
C TYR A 202 -35.60 8.77 18.93
N VAL A 203 -35.64 7.46 18.71
CA VAL A 203 -36.79 6.76 18.11
C VAL A 203 -37.12 5.52 18.94
N ASN A 204 -38.40 5.21 19.09
CA ASN A 204 -38.80 3.93 19.68
C ASN A 204 -38.61 2.82 18.64
N VAL A 205 -37.94 1.74 19.05
CA VAL A 205 -37.55 0.64 18.15
C VAL A 205 -38.08 -0.66 18.71
N SER A 206 -38.78 -1.42 17.87
CA SER A 206 -39.35 -2.70 18.27
C SER A 206 -38.30 -3.82 18.30
N VAL A 207 -38.60 -4.92 19.01
CA VAL A 207 -37.80 -6.15 19.01
C VAL A 207 -37.56 -6.63 17.58
N GLN A 208 -38.60 -6.62 16.73
CA GLN A 208 -38.47 -6.99 15.32
C GLN A 208 -37.39 -6.14 14.61
N LYS A 209 -37.40 -4.83 14.81
CA LYS A 209 -36.45 -3.92 14.16
C LYS A 209 -35.01 -4.11 14.70
N PHE A 210 -34.84 -4.43 15.98
CA PHE A 210 -33.52 -4.82 16.50
C PHE A 210 -32.99 -6.12 15.90
N ILE A 211 -33.86 -7.10 15.66
CA ILE A 211 -33.48 -8.35 14.97
C ILE A 211 -33.01 -8.03 13.55
N GLU A 212 -33.79 -7.26 12.78
CA GLU A 212 -33.43 -6.83 11.42
C GLU A 212 -32.05 -6.12 11.39
N MET A 213 -31.82 -5.17 12.30
CA MET A 213 -30.50 -4.52 12.41
C MET A 213 -29.39 -5.51 12.73
N SER A 214 -29.61 -6.43 13.68
CA SER A 214 -28.61 -7.43 14.05
C SER A 214 -28.25 -8.37 12.89
N GLU A 215 -29.23 -8.71 12.05
CA GLU A 215 -29.03 -9.53 10.86
C GLU A 215 -28.22 -8.81 9.79
N ILE A 216 -28.51 -7.53 9.55
CA ILE A 216 -27.71 -6.69 8.63
C ILE A 216 -26.26 -6.62 9.10
N MET A 217 -26.04 -6.33 10.40
CA MET A 217 -24.70 -6.27 10.98
C MET A 217 -23.95 -7.59 10.83
N ARG A 218 -24.61 -8.72 11.11
CA ARG A 218 -24.04 -10.06 10.93
C ARG A 218 -23.68 -10.31 9.46
N LYS A 219 -24.58 -9.99 8.53
CA LYS A 219 -24.34 -10.15 7.07
C LYS A 219 -23.14 -9.35 6.62
N HIS A 220 -23.03 -8.08 7.03
CA HIS A 220 -21.87 -7.24 6.71
C HIS A 220 -20.57 -7.86 7.23
N THR A 221 -20.55 -8.34 8.48
CA THR A 221 -19.36 -9.00 9.05
C THR A 221 -18.99 -10.26 8.26
N THR A 222 -19.96 -11.15 8.02
CA THR A 222 -19.71 -12.40 7.30
C THR A 222 -19.25 -12.15 5.87
N ALA A 223 -19.93 -11.29 5.11
CA ALA A 223 -19.54 -10.95 3.75
C ALA A 223 -18.14 -10.33 3.69
N SER A 224 -17.81 -9.45 4.64
CA SER A 224 -16.50 -8.81 4.71
C SER A 224 -15.38 -9.81 4.99
N MET A 225 -15.61 -10.77 5.90
CA MET A 225 -14.67 -11.85 6.21
C MET A 225 -14.47 -12.78 5.02
N VAL A 226 -15.55 -13.22 4.38
CA VAL A 226 -15.49 -14.11 3.21
C VAL A 226 -14.72 -13.44 2.07
N ALA A 227 -15.01 -12.16 1.79
CA ALA A 227 -14.34 -11.42 0.73
C ALA A 227 -12.83 -11.29 0.97
N GLU A 228 -12.42 -10.88 2.19
CA GLU A 228 -11.01 -10.76 2.56
C GLU A 228 -10.29 -12.11 2.45
N THR A 229 -10.82 -13.15 3.10
CA THR A 229 -10.18 -14.47 3.14
C THR A 229 -10.04 -15.09 1.75
N ALA A 230 -11.09 -15.03 0.93
CA ALA A 230 -11.07 -15.59 -0.42
C ALA A 230 -10.05 -14.87 -1.31
N LEU A 231 -10.01 -13.53 -1.26
CA LEU A 231 -9.05 -12.75 -2.04
C LEU A 231 -7.62 -12.97 -1.55
N SER A 232 -7.38 -12.94 -0.24
CA SER A 232 -6.08 -13.21 0.38
C SER A 232 -5.49 -14.56 -0.05
N HIS A 233 -6.31 -15.62 -0.09
CA HIS A 233 -5.88 -16.92 -0.62
C HIS A 233 -5.66 -16.91 -2.13
N SER A 234 -6.49 -16.19 -2.89
CA SER A 234 -6.33 -16.12 -4.35
C SER A 234 -5.00 -15.49 -4.78
N LEU A 235 -4.44 -14.57 -3.98
CA LEU A 235 -3.19 -13.88 -4.27
C LEU A 235 -1.99 -14.83 -4.38
N GLU A 236 -1.99 -15.92 -3.62
CA GLU A 236 -0.88 -16.89 -3.58
C GLU A 236 -0.69 -17.59 -4.94
N ASN A 237 -1.78 -17.74 -5.69
CA ASN A 237 -1.79 -18.42 -6.99
C ASN A 237 -1.60 -17.48 -8.18
N LYS A 238 -1.53 -16.15 -7.97
CA LYS A 238 -1.38 -15.17 -9.06
C LYS A 238 0.06 -15.10 -9.58
N THR A 239 0.20 -14.84 -10.86
CA THR A 239 1.47 -14.48 -11.52
C THR A 239 1.87 -13.04 -11.19
N ALA A 240 3.13 -12.67 -11.45
CA ALA A 240 3.61 -11.30 -11.26
C ALA A 240 2.77 -10.27 -12.06
N GLU A 241 2.43 -10.59 -13.31
CA GLU A 241 1.65 -9.70 -14.17
C GLU A 241 0.20 -9.55 -13.71
N GLU A 242 -0.38 -10.59 -13.11
CA GLU A 242 -1.70 -10.48 -12.47
C GLU A 242 -1.64 -9.65 -11.19
N LEU A 243 -0.59 -9.80 -10.37
CA LEU A 243 -0.42 -9.02 -9.15
C LEU A 243 -0.20 -7.53 -9.41
N LYS A 244 0.51 -7.18 -10.49
CA LYS A 244 0.67 -5.78 -10.93
C LYS A 244 -0.65 -5.12 -11.33
N LYS A 245 -1.60 -5.90 -11.85
CA LYS A 245 -2.92 -5.43 -12.30
C LYS A 245 -4.01 -5.57 -11.24
N PHE A 246 -3.71 -6.23 -10.12
CA PHE A 246 -4.70 -6.51 -9.08
C PHE A 246 -5.07 -5.23 -8.35
N ASN A 247 -6.38 -4.92 -8.32
CA ASN A 247 -6.94 -3.82 -7.57
C ASN A 247 -7.71 -4.38 -6.37
N ALA A 248 -7.15 -4.23 -5.17
CA ALA A 248 -7.70 -4.77 -3.94
C ALA A 248 -9.13 -4.26 -3.69
N GLU A 249 -9.35 -2.95 -3.78
CA GLU A 249 -10.65 -2.34 -3.53
C GLU A 249 -11.73 -2.81 -4.52
N ALA A 250 -11.41 -2.83 -5.82
CA ALA A 250 -12.36 -3.22 -6.86
C ALA A 250 -12.78 -4.70 -6.73
N GLU A 251 -11.81 -5.60 -6.54
CA GLU A 251 -12.10 -7.04 -6.37
C GLU A 251 -12.81 -7.31 -5.04
N TYR A 252 -12.42 -6.60 -3.98
CA TYR A 252 -13.09 -6.68 -2.67
C TYR A 252 -14.56 -6.29 -2.78
N ASN A 253 -14.85 -5.12 -3.36
CA ASN A 253 -16.21 -4.61 -3.48
C ASN A 253 -17.08 -5.54 -4.31
N LYS A 254 -16.55 -6.05 -5.42
CA LYS A 254 -17.24 -7.02 -6.26
C LYS A 254 -17.63 -8.28 -5.49
N LEU A 255 -16.71 -8.86 -4.72
CA LEU A 255 -16.98 -10.09 -3.97
C LEU A 255 -17.93 -9.81 -2.79
N PHE A 256 -17.69 -8.74 -2.03
CA PHE A 256 -18.55 -8.30 -0.93
C PHE A 256 -20.00 -8.10 -1.37
N GLU A 257 -20.24 -7.39 -2.48
CA GLU A 257 -21.59 -7.15 -2.99
C GLU A 257 -22.29 -8.43 -3.44
N ASN A 258 -21.55 -9.40 -3.98
CA ASN A 258 -22.10 -10.69 -4.35
C ASN A 258 -22.54 -11.47 -3.11
N GLU A 259 -21.74 -11.47 -2.04
CA GLU A 259 -22.09 -12.12 -0.77
C GLU A 259 -23.33 -11.48 -0.12
N ILE A 260 -23.43 -10.14 -0.15
CA ILE A 260 -24.60 -9.42 0.37
C ILE A 260 -25.88 -9.73 -0.42
N LYS A 261 -25.79 -9.99 -1.73
CA LYS A 261 -26.95 -10.31 -2.59
C LYS A 261 -27.42 -11.76 -2.45
N GLN A 262 -26.54 -12.68 -2.07
CA GLN A 262 -26.85 -14.11 -1.99
C GLN A 262 -27.49 -14.53 -0.65
N GLY A 263 -27.29 -13.76 0.43
CA GLY A 263 -27.84 -14.02 1.76
C GLY A 263 -29.06 -13.18 2.11
#